data_AF-A0AAY4C5R9-F1
#
_entry.id   AF-A0AAY4C5R9-F1
#
_cell.length_a   1.000
_cell.length_b   1.000
_cell.length_c   1.000
_cell.angle_alpha   90.00
_cell.angle_beta   90.00
_cell.angle_gamma   90.00
#
_symmetry.space_group_name_H-M   'P 1'
#
loop_
_entity.id
_entity.type
_entity.pdbx_description
1 polymer ?
#
loop_
_entity_poly.entity_id
_entity_poly.type
_entity_poly.pdbx_seq_one_letter_code
_entity_poly.pdbx_strand_id
1 'polypeptide(L)'
;MKKDASETRGFVPQKDIVYNKLLPYADNLDAESNEILSKIKGNLGRAVELRELWPGVLFWTRKLSTYLRLYGRKFSKEDHVLFVRLLYELVTIPKLEISMMQGFARLLVNLLKKKDLLSRDDLELPWRPLYELYDRILYSKTEHLGLNWFPRYVYDPTHTSTKSYFPESATQEMLDEWRPLLCPFDVTMQRAISYFELFLPTTLPPELQHKGFKLWFDELISLWVSVQNLPVWEVHLVNLFARLANDNIGYIDWDPYIPKIFTRILRSLNLPVGTSQMLVSRYLTNAYDINHIVIWVAALLGGPSKQAQAQLSGLFNSITSFFHPSNHGRWLMKLMKLLQRLPMSVVKRLHRERYRQPTWLTPIPESHRFTEQDITDFVESMKQPVLLAMFSKTGSLDAAQALQNLALMRPELVIPPVLEKTYPAMETLTEPHQLTATLSCMIGVARSLVAGGERFPEGPTHMLPLLMRALPGVDPNDFSKCMITFQFIATFATLVPLVDCSSAVHDRNDLTQVEREMCSASAEFEDFVLQFMDRVLWRF
;
A
#
# COMPACT_ATOMS: atom_id res chain seq x y z
N MET A 1 7.52 -39.91 -10.54
CA MET A 1 8.38 -40.05 -9.35
C MET A 1 9.06 -38.71 -9.06
N LYS A 2 8.44 -37.87 -8.23
CA LYS A 2 9.09 -36.66 -7.70
C LYS A 2 9.97 -37.11 -6.54
N LYS A 3 11.26 -37.37 -6.78
CA LYS A 3 12.23 -37.35 -5.68
C LYS A 3 12.11 -35.98 -5.02
N ASP A 4 12.03 -35.94 -3.70
CA ASP A 4 11.82 -34.71 -2.95
C ASP A 4 12.86 -33.67 -3.36
N ALA A 5 12.42 -32.54 -3.93
CA ALA A 5 13.31 -31.49 -4.40
C ALA A 5 14.17 -30.88 -3.28
N SER A 6 13.90 -31.21 -2.01
CA SER A 6 14.75 -30.90 -0.86
C SER A 6 16.00 -31.78 -0.79
N GLU A 7 15.94 -33.06 -1.18
CA GLU A 7 17.07 -33.99 -1.12
C GLU A 7 18.19 -33.61 -2.10
N THR A 8 17.85 -33.10 -3.29
CA THR A 8 18.82 -32.62 -4.28
C THR A 8 19.42 -31.25 -3.95
N ARG A 9 18.74 -30.44 -3.12
CA ARG A 9 19.16 -29.06 -2.81
C ARG A 9 19.92 -28.93 -1.48
N GLY A 10 19.75 -29.85 -0.54
CA GLY A 10 20.42 -29.83 0.76
C GLY A 10 19.93 -28.74 1.73
N PHE A 11 18.96 -27.91 1.35
CA PHE A 11 18.30 -26.93 2.21
C PHE A 11 16.87 -26.63 1.74
N VAL A 12 16.04 -26.09 2.64
CA VAL A 12 14.68 -25.64 2.33
C VAL A 12 14.70 -24.15 1.98
N PRO A 13 14.31 -23.73 0.77
CA PRO A 13 14.20 -22.33 0.41
C PRO A 13 12.99 -21.67 1.10
N GLN A 14 13.13 -20.40 1.52
CA GLN A 14 12.06 -19.68 2.22
C GLN A 14 11.01 -19.07 1.28
N LYS A 15 11.44 -18.43 0.18
CA LYS A 15 10.52 -17.77 -0.76
C LYS A 15 11.17 -17.51 -2.12
N ASP A 16 11.07 -18.52 -2.98
CA ASP A 16 11.53 -18.46 -4.37
C ASP A 16 10.66 -17.53 -5.22
N ILE A 17 11.21 -17.03 -6.32
CA ILE A 17 10.42 -16.33 -7.35
C ILE A 17 9.68 -17.39 -8.16
N VAL A 18 8.34 -17.33 -8.12
CA VAL A 18 7.45 -18.30 -8.79
C VAL A 18 7.74 -18.40 -10.28
N TYR A 19 8.03 -17.27 -10.93
CA TYR A 19 8.26 -17.17 -12.38
C TYR A 19 9.50 -17.95 -12.86
N ASN A 20 10.48 -18.21 -12.00
CA ASN A 20 11.68 -18.96 -12.40
C ASN A 20 11.35 -20.40 -12.77
N LYS A 21 10.28 -20.98 -12.20
CA LYS A 21 9.81 -22.33 -12.53
C LYS A 21 9.12 -22.40 -13.88
N LEU A 22 8.75 -21.26 -14.48
CA LEU A 22 8.08 -21.17 -15.78
C LEU A 22 9.06 -20.98 -16.94
N LEU A 23 10.37 -20.89 -16.65
CA LEU A 23 11.39 -20.71 -17.67
C LEU A 23 11.70 -22.05 -18.38
N PRO A 24 12.01 -22.04 -19.69
CA PRO A 24 12.34 -23.27 -20.44
C PRO A 24 13.54 -24.05 -19.87
N TYR A 25 14.42 -23.37 -19.15
CA TYR A 25 15.64 -23.91 -18.54
C TYR A 25 15.54 -23.97 -17.00
N ALA A 26 14.33 -24.06 -16.44
CA ALA A 26 14.09 -24.09 -15.00
C ALA A 26 14.90 -25.18 -14.27
N ASP A 27 15.14 -26.32 -14.91
CA ASP A 27 15.90 -27.44 -14.36
C ASP A 27 17.37 -27.09 -14.08
N ASN A 28 17.96 -26.17 -14.85
CA ASN A 28 19.35 -25.73 -14.69
C ASN A 28 19.51 -24.70 -13.54
N LEU A 29 18.44 -24.00 -13.19
CA LEU A 29 18.48 -22.88 -12.24
C LEU A 29 18.78 -23.33 -10.81
N ASP A 30 18.49 -24.59 -10.47
CA ASP A 30 18.80 -25.14 -9.14
C ASP A 30 20.31 -25.23 -8.92
N ALA A 31 21.01 -25.89 -9.84
CA ALA A 31 22.47 -26.01 -9.78
C ALA A 31 23.15 -24.63 -9.84
N GLU A 32 22.74 -23.76 -10.77
CA GLU A 32 23.31 -22.42 -10.93
C GLU A 32 23.15 -21.58 -9.67
N SER A 33 21.94 -21.53 -9.11
CA SER A 33 21.66 -20.73 -7.92
C SER A 33 22.46 -21.20 -6.70
N ASN A 34 22.63 -22.52 -6.53
CA ASN A 34 23.39 -23.09 -5.41
C ASN A 34 24.88 -22.78 -5.53
N GLU A 35 25.43 -22.85 -6.75
CA GLU A 35 26.83 -22.47 -7.02
C GLU A 35 27.08 -20.98 -6.73
N ILE A 36 26.20 -20.11 -7.21
CA ILE A 36 26.29 -18.66 -6.98
C ILE A 36 26.17 -18.35 -5.48
N LEU A 37 25.22 -18.98 -4.79
CA LEU A 37 25.04 -18.80 -3.34
C LEU A 37 26.28 -19.24 -2.57
N SER A 38 26.87 -20.38 -2.91
CA SER A 38 28.11 -20.87 -2.30
C SER A 38 29.27 -19.88 -2.50
N LYS A 39 29.44 -19.36 -3.72
CA LYS A 39 30.42 -18.30 -4.02
C LYS A 39 30.18 -17.03 -3.23
N ILE A 40 28.93 -16.59 -3.08
CA ILE A 40 28.57 -15.42 -2.28
C ILE A 40 28.94 -15.64 -0.82
N LYS A 41 28.52 -16.76 -0.21
CA LYS A 41 28.81 -17.07 1.19
C LYS A 41 30.32 -17.13 1.45
N GLY A 42 31.05 -17.91 0.66
CA GLY A 42 32.48 -18.10 0.84
C GLY A 42 33.28 -16.82 0.70
N ASN A 43 32.99 -16.02 -0.33
CA ASN A 43 33.78 -14.81 -0.59
C ASN A 43 33.31 -13.59 0.20
N LEU A 44 32.03 -13.48 0.56
CA LEU A 44 31.55 -12.44 1.47
C LEU A 44 32.16 -12.65 2.87
N GLY A 45 32.16 -13.88 3.38
CA GLY A 45 32.81 -14.21 4.65
C GLY A 45 34.30 -13.87 4.65
N ARG A 46 35.03 -14.32 3.62
CA ARG A 46 36.47 -14.01 3.45
C ARG A 46 36.75 -12.51 3.35
N ALA A 47 35.94 -11.76 2.58
CA ALA A 47 36.14 -10.33 2.43
C ALA A 47 35.95 -9.58 3.76
N VAL A 48 34.98 -10.00 4.58
CA VAL A 48 34.77 -9.43 5.92
C VAL A 48 35.92 -9.80 6.86
N GLU A 49 36.37 -11.06 6.85
CA GLU A 49 37.50 -11.54 7.65
C GLU A 49 38.81 -10.80 7.33
N LEU A 50 39.07 -10.58 6.03
CA LEU A 50 40.21 -9.80 5.53
C LEU A 50 40.05 -8.28 5.73
N ARG A 51 38.90 -7.83 6.24
CA ARG A 51 38.53 -6.40 6.40
C ARG A 51 38.59 -5.61 5.08
N GLU A 52 38.38 -6.30 3.96
CA GLU A 52 38.39 -5.71 2.62
C GLU A 52 37.00 -5.14 2.28
N LEU A 53 36.63 -4.02 2.92
CA LEU A 53 35.33 -3.38 2.70
C LEU A 53 35.14 -2.96 1.22
N TRP A 54 36.21 -2.47 0.60
CA TRP A 54 36.29 -2.16 -0.83
C TRP A 54 37.55 -2.77 -1.45
N PRO A 55 37.44 -3.44 -2.62
CA PRO A 55 36.21 -3.74 -3.36
C PRO A 55 35.41 -4.94 -2.81
N GLY A 56 36.02 -5.81 -1.99
CA GLY A 56 35.50 -7.11 -1.57
C GLY A 56 34.05 -7.13 -1.06
N VAL A 57 33.80 -6.62 0.16
CA VAL A 57 32.47 -6.70 0.80
C VAL A 57 31.41 -6.02 -0.06
N LEU A 58 31.70 -4.85 -0.62
CA LEU A 58 30.74 -4.12 -1.46
C LEU A 58 30.40 -4.88 -2.75
N PHE A 59 31.37 -5.56 -3.36
CA PHE A 59 31.14 -6.39 -4.54
C PHE A 59 30.20 -7.56 -4.22
N TRP A 60 30.47 -8.32 -3.16
CA TRP A 60 29.66 -9.49 -2.81
C TRP A 60 28.28 -9.12 -2.26
N THR A 61 28.15 -7.97 -1.59
CA THR A 61 26.85 -7.38 -1.21
C THR A 61 26.02 -7.06 -2.45
N ARG A 62 26.63 -6.46 -3.50
CA ARG A 62 25.93 -6.20 -4.78
C ARG A 62 25.56 -7.50 -5.48
N LYS A 63 26.42 -8.53 -5.46
CA LYS A 63 26.10 -9.86 -6.00
C LYS A 63 24.94 -10.51 -5.25
N LEU A 64 24.89 -10.43 -3.91
CA LEU A 64 23.77 -10.90 -3.11
C LEU A 64 22.47 -10.13 -3.41
N SER A 65 22.56 -8.82 -3.60
CA SER A 65 21.41 -8.00 -4.03
C SER A 65 20.85 -8.46 -5.39
N THR A 66 21.73 -8.78 -6.33
CA THR A 66 21.36 -9.34 -7.64
C THR A 66 20.81 -10.76 -7.50
N TYR A 67 21.39 -11.60 -6.64
CA TYR A 67 20.87 -12.94 -6.34
C TYR A 67 19.43 -12.88 -5.83
N LEU A 68 19.13 -11.99 -4.87
CA LEU A 68 17.77 -11.78 -4.36
C LEU A 68 16.78 -11.33 -5.45
N ARG A 69 17.27 -10.58 -6.44
CA ARG A 69 16.47 -10.07 -7.56
C ARG A 69 16.14 -11.16 -8.58
N LEU A 70 17.10 -12.04 -8.87
CA LEU A 70 16.96 -13.11 -9.85
C LEU A 70 16.29 -14.35 -9.28
N TYR A 71 16.67 -14.75 -8.07
CA TYR A 71 16.29 -16.05 -7.47
C TYR A 71 15.32 -15.93 -6.28
N GLY A 72 15.14 -14.73 -5.72
CA GLY A 72 14.37 -14.56 -4.49
C GLY A 72 15.17 -14.98 -3.26
N ARG A 73 14.51 -15.54 -2.25
CA ARG A 73 15.14 -16.03 -1.01
C ARG A 73 15.34 -17.54 -1.06
N LYS A 74 16.15 -17.95 -2.03
CA LYS A 74 16.54 -19.34 -2.25
C LYS A 74 17.78 -19.68 -1.42
N PHE A 75 17.62 -19.65 -0.11
CA PHE A 75 18.60 -20.04 0.91
C PHE A 75 17.86 -20.46 2.20
N SER A 76 18.57 -21.15 3.10
CA SER A 76 17.99 -21.66 4.35
C SER A 76 17.59 -20.52 5.31
N LYS A 77 16.79 -20.85 6.33
CA LYS A 77 16.44 -19.91 7.41
C LYS A 77 17.67 -19.44 8.19
N GLU A 78 18.56 -20.38 8.49
CA GLU A 78 19.84 -20.13 9.15
C GLU A 78 20.71 -19.15 8.37
N ASP A 79 20.84 -19.38 7.05
CA ASP A 79 21.61 -18.50 6.17
C ASP A 79 21.04 -17.08 6.13
N HIS A 80 19.71 -16.97 6.14
CA HIS A 80 19.04 -15.68 6.18
C HIS A 80 19.38 -14.91 7.45
N VAL A 81 19.34 -15.57 8.61
CA VAL A 81 19.72 -14.98 9.88
C VAL A 81 21.19 -14.55 9.86
N LEU A 82 22.09 -15.39 9.33
CA LEU A 82 23.51 -15.06 9.20
C LEU A 82 23.76 -13.84 8.30
N PHE A 83 23.11 -13.77 7.12
CA PHE A 83 23.22 -12.60 6.24
C PHE A 83 22.72 -11.33 6.92
N VAL A 84 21.59 -11.42 7.64
CA VAL A 84 21.02 -10.27 8.36
C VAL A 84 21.97 -9.82 9.47
N ARG A 85 22.46 -10.72 10.32
CA ARG A 85 23.40 -10.38 11.41
C ARG A 85 24.69 -9.77 10.86
N LEU A 86 25.27 -10.37 9.83
CA LEU A 86 26.49 -9.87 9.20
C LEU A 86 26.29 -8.45 8.64
N LEU A 87 25.22 -8.23 7.87
CA LEU A 87 24.94 -6.93 7.30
C LEU A 87 24.54 -5.89 8.34
N TYR A 88 23.89 -6.31 9.42
CA TYR A 88 23.58 -5.45 10.55
C TYR A 88 24.86 -4.89 11.16
N GLU A 89 25.79 -5.77 11.53
CA GLU A 89 27.09 -5.38 12.09
C GLU A 89 27.89 -4.50 11.13
N LEU A 90 27.87 -4.80 9.82
CA LEU A 90 28.52 -3.97 8.79
C LEU A 90 27.89 -2.56 8.69
N VAL A 91 26.56 -2.44 8.76
CA VAL A 91 25.87 -1.14 8.72
C VAL A 91 26.19 -0.30 9.95
N THR A 92 26.35 -0.94 11.11
CA THR A 92 26.57 -0.26 12.40
C THR A 92 28.04 0.02 12.70
N ILE A 93 28.96 -0.23 11.76
CA ILE A 93 30.38 0.12 11.94
C ILE A 93 30.54 1.62 12.24
N PRO A 94 31.18 1.99 13.37
CA PRO A 94 31.45 3.37 13.69
C PRO A 94 32.29 4.06 12.60
N LYS A 95 31.88 5.26 12.20
CA LYS A 95 32.56 6.09 11.17
C LYS A 95 32.70 5.42 9.79
N LEU A 96 31.88 4.41 9.47
CA LEU A 96 31.79 3.88 8.12
C LEU A 96 31.39 4.97 7.12
N GLU A 97 31.98 4.92 5.93
CA GLU A 97 31.63 5.80 4.82
C GLU A 97 30.13 5.66 4.48
N ILE A 98 29.43 6.80 4.39
CA ILE A 98 27.99 6.87 4.20
C ILE A 98 27.54 6.15 2.92
N SER A 99 28.32 6.24 1.84
CA SER A 99 28.02 5.58 0.56
C SER A 99 28.01 4.05 0.68
N MET A 100 29.00 3.48 1.38
CA MET A 100 29.07 2.04 1.65
C MET A 100 27.94 1.61 2.59
N MET A 101 27.70 2.39 3.65
CA MET A 101 26.62 2.17 4.60
C MET A 101 25.26 2.09 3.90
N GLN A 102 24.95 2.99 2.96
CA GLN A 102 23.72 2.92 2.15
C GLN A 102 23.62 1.62 1.34
N GLY A 103 24.73 1.14 0.79
CA GLY A 103 24.76 -0.14 0.05
C GLY A 103 24.36 -1.32 0.93
N PHE A 104 24.92 -1.39 2.14
CA PHE A 104 24.62 -2.44 3.11
C PHE A 104 23.20 -2.30 3.69
N ALA A 105 22.79 -1.07 4.01
CA ALA A 105 21.48 -0.73 4.54
C ALA A 105 20.34 -1.13 3.59
N ARG A 106 20.47 -0.83 2.28
CA ARG A 106 19.49 -1.23 1.27
C ARG A 106 19.35 -2.74 1.16
N LEU A 107 20.46 -3.48 1.25
CA LEU A 107 20.42 -4.94 1.22
C LEU A 107 19.78 -5.50 2.50
N LEU A 108 20.11 -4.94 3.66
CA LEU A 108 19.49 -5.30 4.94
C LEU A 108 17.98 -5.07 4.92
N VAL A 109 17.51 -3.92 4.44
CA VAL A 109 16.09 -3.65 4.23
C VAL A 109 15.48 -4.69 3.29
N ASN A 110 16.14 -5.02 2.19
CA ASN A 110 15.62 -6.02 1.27
C ASN A 110 15.46 -7.36 1.98
N LEU A 111 16.47 -7.86 2.70
CA LEU A 111 16.38 -9.11 3.46
C LEU A 111 15.19 -9.11 4.44
N LEU A 112 15.07 -8.05 5.24
CA LEU A 112 14.03 -7.90 6.27
C LEU A 112 12.65 -7.46 5.75
N LYS A 113 12.52 -7.09 4.46
CA LYS A 113 11.28 -6.58 3.86
C LYS A 113 10.09 -7.52 4.04
N LYS A 114 10.34 -8.84 3.98
CA LYS A 114 9.31 -9.88 4.12
C LYS A 114 9.30 -10.39 5.56
N LYS A 115 8.65 -9.63 6.46
CA LYS A 115 8.59 -9.91 7.90
C LYS A 115 8.12 -11.34 8.21
N ASP A 116 7.22 -11.89 7.42
CA ASP A 116 6.63 -13.22 7.61
C ASP A 116 7.64 -14.38 7.61
N LEU A 117 8.87 -14.15 7.15
CA LEU A 117 9.89 -15.20 6.99
C LEU A 117 10.78 -15.43 8.22
N LEU A 118 10.95 -14.42 9.08
CA LEU A 118 11.77 -14.50 10.29
C LEU A 118 10.92 -14.05 11.48
N SER A 119 10.81 -14.90 12.50
CA SER A 119 10.19 -14.53 13.78
C SER A 119 11.20 -13.82 14.68
N ARG A 120 10.72 -13.34 15.82
CA ARG A 120 11.55 -12.75 16.87
C ARG A 120 12.46 -13.80 17.53
N ASP A 121 12.03 -15.05 17.58
CA ASP A 121 12.82 -16.14 18.18
C ASP A 121 14.05 -16.48 17.33
N ASP A 122 13.97 -16.23 16.02
CA ASP A 122 15.09 -16.48 15.10
C ASP A 122 16.14 -15.37 15.13
N LEU A 123 15.70 -14.13 15.41
CA LEU A 123 16.50 -12.93 15.21
C LEU A 123 16.20 -11.88 16.27
N GLU A 124 17.25 -11.52 17.00
CA GLU A 124 17.29 -10.39 17.91
C GLU A 124 18.40 -9.44 17.46
N LEU A 125 18.09 -8.13 17.36
CA LEU A 125 19.01 -7.09 16.90
C LEU A 125 19.10 -5.97 17.95
N PRO A 126 20.29 -5.59 18.43
CA PRO A 126 20.42 -4.56 19.47
C PRO A 126 20.12 -3.18 18.91
N TRP A 127 19.23 -2.41 19.52
CA TRP A 127 18.77 -1.12 18.97
C TRP A 127 19.81 0.02 19.06
N ARG A 128 20.71 -0.02 20.05
CA ARG A 128 21.64 1.09 20.37
C ARG A 128 22.59 1.47 19.24
N PRO A 129 23.28 0.52 18.55
CA PRO A 129 24.17 0.88 17.45
C PRO A 129 23.45 1.57 16.29
N LEU A 130 22.18 1.20 16.02
CA LEU A 130 21.35 1.93 15.05
C LEU A 130 20.99 3.32 15.56
N TYR A 131 20.61 3.46 16.84
CA TYR A 131 20.34 4.78 17.42
C TYR A 131 21.54 5.72 17.28
N GLU A 132 22.73 5.29 17.66
CA GLU A 132 23.96 6.09 17.54
C GLU A 132 24.27 6.47 16.08
N LEU A 133 24.04 5.53 15.14
CA LEU A 133 24.19 5.79 13.71
C LEU A 133 23.23 6.87 13.22
N TYR A 134 21.94 6.76 13.57
CA TYR A 134 20.92 7.73 13.19
C TYR A 134 21.13 9.08 13.87
N ASP A 135 21.52 9.10 15.14
CA ASP A 135 21.84 10.31 15.89
C ASP A 135 22.95 11.12 15.20
N ARG A 136 24.03 10.43 14.81
CA ARG A 136 25.18 11.02 14.10
C ARG A 136 24.79 11.64 12.75
N ILE A 137 23.84 11.03 12.04
CA ILE A 137 23.42 11.46 10.71
C ILE A 137 22.35 12.56 10.80
N LEU A 138 21.28 12.31 11.56
CA LEU A 138 20.11 13.20 11.62
C LEU A 138 20.36 14.47 12.43
N TYR A 139 21.16 14.37 13.48
CA TYR A 139 21.45 15.47 14.39
C TYR A 139 22.95 15.80 14.39
N SER A 140 23.54 15.73 13.19
CA SER A 140 24.95 15.98 12.99
C SER A 140 25.33 17.41 13.40
N LYS A 141 26.24 17.53 14.36
CA LYS A 141 26.77 18.82 14.83
C LYS A 141 27.64 19.54 13.80
N THR A 142 28.01 18.88 12.70
CA THR A 142 29.03 19.38 11.76
C THR A 142 28.51 19.45 10.31
N GLU A 143 27.32 18.93 10.00
CA GLU A 143 26.69 19.05 8.67
C GLU A 143 26.38 20.50 8.31
N HIS A 144 25.77 21.25 9.23
CA HIS A 144 25.46 22.67 9.02
C HIS A 144 26.71 23.54 8.83
N LEU A 145 27.88 23.05 9.25
CA LEU A 145 29.19 23.68 9.02
C LEU A 145 29.82 23.26 7.68
N GLY A 146 29.18 22.37 6.91
CA GLY A 146 29.67 21.85 5.63
C GLY A 146 30.78 20.80 5.76
N LEU A 147 31.08 20.33 6.97
CA LEU A 147 32.15 19.35 7.22
C LEU A 147 31.72 17.92 6.87
N ASN A 148 30.42 17.65 6.94
CA ASN A 148 29.82 16.38 6.51
C ASN A 148 28.83 16.65 5.39
N TRP A 149 28.87 15.82 4.35
CA TRP A 149 27.90 15.84 3.27
C TRP A 149 27.12 14.52 3.26
N PHE A 150 25.89 14.56 3.76
CA PHE A 150 24.98 13.43 3.70
C PHE A 150 24.12 13.54 2.43
N PRO A 151 24.04 12.48 1.59
CA PRO A 151 23.09 12.47 0.50
C PRO A 151 21.66 12.72 0.99
N ARG A 152 20.86 13.50 0.24
CA ARG A 152 19.46 13.84 0.62
C ARG A 152 18.55 12.64 0.88
N TYR A 153 18.94 11.44 0.44
CA TYR A 153 18.20 10.18 0.59
C TYR A 153 18.92 9.15 1.48
N VAL A 154 19.77 9.58 2.43
CA VAL A 154 20.39 8.67 3.42
C VAL A 154 19.36 8.02 4.35
N TYR A 155 18.13 8.53 4.38
CA TYR A 155 16.99 7.98 5.11
C TYR A 155 16.56 6.62 4.55
N ASP A 156 17.39 5.61 4.77
CA ASP A 156 17.07 4.22 4.46
C ASP A 156 16.00 3.75 5.47
N PRO A 157 14.93 3.06 5.04
CA PRO A 157 13.95 2.44 5.95
C PRO A 157 14.51 1.24 6.74
N THR A 158 15.82 1.21 7.03
CA THR A 158 16.48 0.17 7.87
C THR A 158 15.80 0.08 9.22
N HIS A 159 15.61 1.21 9.91
CA HIS A 159 14.89 1.27 11.18
C HIS A 159 13.46 0.69 11.08
N THR A 160 12.75 0.91 9.97
CA THR A 160 11.37 0.38 9.78
C THR A 160 11.36 -1.15 9.70
N SER A 161 12.45 -1.73 9.20
CA SER A 161 12.58 -3.17 8.98
C SER A 161 13.18 -3.91 10.18
N THR A 162 14.05 -3.26 10.96
CA THR A 162 14.74 -3.87 12.13
C THR A 162 13.94 -3.78 13.43
N LYS A 163 13.08 -2.77 13.58
CA LYS A 163 12.26 -2.53 14.80
C LYS A 163 11.49 -3.74 15.34
N SER A 164 11.06 -4.63 14.46
CA SER A 164 10.30 -5.83 14.86
C SER A 164 11.15 -6.86 15.60
N TYR A 165 12.48 -6.75 15.53
CA TYR A 165 13.46 -7.69 16.08
C TYR A 165 14.26 -7.12 17.26
N PHE A 166 13.85 -5.99 17.83
CA PHE A 166 14.51 -5.43 19.01
C PHE A 166 14.19 -6.25 20.28
N PRO A 167 15.13 -6.31 21.24
CA PRO A 167 14.96 -6.98 22.52
C PRO A 167 13.68 -6.54 23.25
N GLU A 168 13.16 -7.38 24.15
CA GLU A 168 11.98 -7.02 24.95
C GLU A 168 12.22 -5.83 25.89
N SER A 169 13.45 -5.65 26.38
CA SER A 169 13.85 -4.51 27.23
C SER A 169 13.97 -3.20 26.48
N ALA A 170 14.06 -3.25 25.14
CA ALA A 170 14.42 -2.10 24.31
C ALA A 170 13.43 -0.94 24.46
N THR A 171 12.13 -1.22 24.59
CA THR A 171 11.12 -0.17 24.77
C THR A 171 11.38 0.64 26.04
N GLN A 172 11.64 -0.03 27.16
CA GLN A 172 11.87 0.66 28.44
C GLN A 172 13.16 1.48 28.38
N GLU A 173 14.25 0.91 27.86
CA GLU A 173 15.52 1.62 27.71
C GLU A 173 15.40 2.85 26.80
N MET A 174 14.64 2.75 25.70
CA MET A 174 14.37 3.87 24.79
C MET A 174 13.56 4.98 25.48
N LEU A 175 12.57 4.60 26.30
CA LEU A 175 11.78 5.56 27.06
C LEU A 175 12.65 6.27 28.09
N ASP A 176 13.49 5.55 28.82
CA ASP A 176 14.39 6.12 29.84
C ASP A 176 15.39 7.11 29.22
N GLU A 177 15.87 6.82 28.00
CA GLU A 177 16.79 7.68 27.26
C GLU A 177 16.12 8.95 26.71
N TRP A 178 14.90 8.83 26.14
CA TRP A 178 14.27 9.93 25.39
C TRP A 178 13.18 10.69 26.14
N ARG A 179 12.58 10.14 27.20
CA ARG A 179 11.64 10.88 28.05
C ARG A 179 12.21 12.20 28.60
N PRO A 180 13.48 12.28 29.05
CA PRO A 180 14.07 13.53 29.51
C PRO A 180 14.08 14.66 28.46
N LEU A 181 14.01 14.30 27.17
CA LEU A 181 13.98 15.25 26.05
C LEU A 181 12.58 15.79 25.75
N LEU A 182 11.53 15.32 26.44
CA LEU A 182 10.14 15.74 26.23
C LEU A 182 9.83 17.08 26.89
N CYS A 183 10.60 18.11 26.54
CA CYS A 183 10.30 19.50 26.91
C CYS A 183 9.48 20.17 25.79
N PRO A 184 8.16 20.43 25.96
CA PRO A 184 7.31 20.94 24.88
C PRO A 184 7.71 22.31 24.33
N PHE A 185 8.56 23.03 25.07
CA PHE A 185 9.01 24.38 24.76
C PHE A 185 10.36 24.43 24.04
N ASP A 186 11.06 23.29 23.93
CA ASP A 186 12.40 23.22 23.33
C ASP A 186 12.43 22.34 22.07
N VAL A 187 13.42 22.56 21.22
CA VAL A 187 13.63 21.78 19.99
C VAL A 187 13.93 20.31 20.25
N THR A 188 14.38 19.96 21.47
CA THR A 188 14.61 18.58 21.89
C THR A 188 13.35 17.71 21.85
N MET A 189 12.15 18.28 22.01
CA MET A 189 10.89 17.55 21.85
C MET A 189 10.75 16.95 20.45
N GLN A 190 11.08 17.74 19.41
CA GLN A 190 11.05 17.24 18.03
C GLN A 190 11.97 16.03 17.86
N ARG A 191 13.16 16.07 18.46
CA ARG A 191 14.13 14.98 18.40
C ARG A 191 13.60 13.73 19.12
N ALA A 192 13.04 13.88 20.31
CA ALA A 192 12.46 12.78 21.09
C ALA A 192 11.32 12.08 20.33
N ILE A 193 10.33 12.83 19.84
CA ILE A 193 9.18 12.26 19.12
C ILE A 193 9.62 11.62 17.79
N SER A 194 10.60 12.22 17.09
CA SER A 194 11.17 11.61 15.89
C SER A 194 11.82 10.26 16.21
N TYR A 195 12.56 10.14 17.32
CA TYR A 195 13.11 8.85 17.75
C TYR A 195 12.03 7.84 18.14
N PHE A 196 10.97 8.27 18.82
CA PHE A 196 9.84 7.40 19.13
C PHE A 196 9.19 6.82 17.86
N GLU A 197 8.92 7.66 16.86
CA GLU A 197 8.42 7.19 15.57
C GLU A 197 9.41 6.21 14.92
N LEU A 198 10.70 6.54 14.92
CA LEU A 198 11.75 5.77 14.24
C LEU A 198 12.14 4.46 14.95
N PHE A 199 11.97 4.31 16.27
CA PHE A 199 12.54 3.17 17.01
C PHE A 199 11.55 2.39 17.88
N LEU A 200 10.46 2.99 18.38
CA LEU A 200 9.57 2.26 19.27
C LEU A 200 8.91 1.06 18.57
N PRO A 201 9.09 -0.17 19.09
CA PRO A 201 8.43 -1.35 18.56
C PRO A 201 6.92 -1.32 18.79
N THR A 202 6.16 -1.62 17.75
CA THR A 202 4.68 -1.72 17.79
C THR A 202 4.16 -3.13 17.49
N THR A 203 5.06 -4.09 17.23
CA THR A 203 4.72 -5.45 16.75
C THR A 203 5.02 -6.54 17.78
N LEU A 204 5.08 -6.18 19.08
CA LEU A 204 5.22 -7.16 20.15
C LEU A 204 3.98 -8.06 20.24
N PRO A 205 4.14 -9.36 20.55
CA PRO A 205 3.02 -10.28 20.70
C PRO A 205 2.14 -9.87 21.90
N PRO A 206 0.87 -10.29 21.96
CA PRO A 206 -0.08 -9.94 23.03
C PRO A 206 0.47 -10.14 24.45
N GLU A 207 1.21 -11.24 24.67
CA GLU A 207 1.83 -11.60 25.95
C GLU A 207 2.84 -10.54 26.45
N LEU A 208 3.53 -9.89 25.52
CA LEU A 208 4.59 -8.92 25.80
C LEU A 208 4.15 -7.46 25.61
N GLN A 209 2.86 -7.19 25.35
CA GLN A 209 2.36 -5.82 25.16
C GLN A 209 2.60 -4.92 26.38
N HIS A 210 2.67 -5.50 27.58
CA HIS A 210 2.99 -4.79 28.82
C HIS A 210 4.42 -4.21 28.83
N LYS A 211 5.35 -4.79 28.05
CA LYS A 211 6.71 -4.28 27.82
C LYS A 211 6.81 -3.43 26.53
N GLY A 212 5.70 -3.27 25.82
CA GLY A 212 5.61 -2.58 24.55
C GLY A 212 4.87 -1.27 24.68
N PHE A 213 3.81 -1.12 23.88
CA PHE A 213 3.06 0.14 23.80
C PHE A 213 2.38 0.55 25.10
N LYS A 214 2.03 -0.40 25.98
CA LYS A 214 1.39 -0.09 27.26
C LYS A 214 2.27 0.74 28.20
N LEU A 215 3.59 0.78 27.98
CA LEU A 215 4.52 1.60 28.76
C LEU A 215 4.45 3.10 28.45
N TRP A 216 3.97 3.48 27.26
CA TRP A 216 4.06 4.85 26.75
C TRP A 216 2.78 5.37 26.10
N PHE A 217 1.84 4.51 25.72
CA PHE A 217 0.64 4.90 24.98
C PHE A 217 -0.17 5.96 25.73
N ASP A 218 -0.50 5.72 27.00
CA ASP A 218 -1.34 6.63 27.80
C ASP A 218 -0.69 8.01 28.00
N GLU A 219 0.62 8.04 28.22
CA GLU A 219 1.42 9.26 28.35
C GLU A 219 1.39 10.06 27.04
N LEU A 220 1.75 9.41 25.92
CA LEU A 220 1.86 10.08 24.62
C LEU A 220 0.51 10.48 24.03
N ILE A 221 -0.55 9.68 24.22
CA ILE A 221 -1.90 10.04 23.74
C ILE A 221 -2.45 11.20 24.57
N SER A 222 -2.19 11.24 25.87
CA SER A 222 -2.57 12.37 26.74
C SER A 222 -1.83 13.65 26.36
N LEU A 223 -0.53 13.55 26.06
CA LEU A 223 0.25 14.66 25.50
C LEU A 223 -0.35 15.13 24.17
N TRP A 224 -0.65 14.21 23.25
CA TRP A 224 -1.25 14.55 21.96
C TRP A 224 -2.59 15.27 22.15
N VAL A 225 -3.46 14.76 23.02
CA VAL A 225 -4.79 15.33 23.30
C VAL A 225 -4.71 16.73 23.91
N SER A 226 -3.74 16.99 24.79
CA SER A 226 -3.60 18.28 25.48
C SER A 226 -3.12 19.40 24.56
N VAL A 227 -2.34 19.07 23.53
CA VAL A 227 -1.75 20.02 22.59
C VAL A 227 -2.72 20.35 21.45
N GLN A 228 -2.95 21.65 21.18
CA GLN A 228 -3.92 22.11 20.16
C GLN A 228 -3.30 22.98 19.04
N ASN A 229 -2.03 23.33 19.16
CA ASN A 229 -1.33 24.30 18.30
C ASN A 229 -0.64 23.69 17.06
N LEU A 230 -0.87 22.39 16.75
CA LEU A 230 -0.30 21.70 15.59
C LEU A 230 1.23 21.85 15.46
N PRO A 231 2.01 21.52 16.50
CA PRO A 231 3.46 21.61 16.44
C PRO A 231 4.03 20.64 15.41
N VAL A 232 5.22 20.94 14.89
CA VAL A 232 5.87 20.14 13.83
C VAL A 232 6.03 18.67 14.26
N TRP A 233 6.30 18.43 15.53
CA TRP A 233 6.52 17.08 16.07
C TRP A 233 5.25 16.22 16.10
N GLU A 234 4.07 16.84 16.06
CA GLU A 234 2.79 16.12 16.13
C GLU A 234 2.62 15.16 14.95
N VAL A 235 3.15 15.51 13.77
CA VAL A 235 3.08 14.66 12.58
C VAL A 235 3.74 13.31 12.83
N HIS A 236 4.92 13.31 13.46
CA HIS A 236 5.65 12.09 13.82
C HIS A 236 4.88 11.23 14.83
N LEU A 237 4.18 11.89 15.76
CA LEU A 237 3.36 11.21 16.76
C LEU A 237 2.12 10.55 16.14
N VAL A 238 1.46 11.23 15.19
CA VAL A 238 0.35 10.65 14.41
C VAL A 238 0.82 9.47 13.58
N ASN A 239 2.01 9.54 12.96
CA ASN A 239 2.57 8.41 12.23
C ASN A 239 2.83 7.20 13.15
N LEU A 240 3.32 7.44 14.37
CA LEU A 240 3.51 6.40 15.39
C LEU A 240 2.17 5.77 15.79
N PHE A 241 1.13 6.56 16.05
CA PHE A 241 -0.20 6.05 16.40
C PHE A 241 -0.86 5.29 15.24
N ALA A 242 -0.72 5.77 14.01
CA ALA A 242 -1.20 5.07 12.82
C ALA A 242 -0.57 3.66 12.70
N ARG A 243 0.74 3.56 12.92
CA ARG A 243 1.45 2.28 12.95
C ARG A 243 0.96 1.41 14.10
N LEU A 244 0.88 1.97 15.31
CA LEU A 244 0.43 1.26 16.51
C LEU A 244 -0.96 0.65 16.34
N ALA A 245 -1.91 1.46 15.85
CA ALA A 245 -3.28 1.04 15.61
C ALA A 245 -3.35 -0.09 14.57
N ASN A 246 -2.62 0.03 13.46
CA ASN A 246 -2.60 -0.99 12.42
C ASN A 246 -1.98 -2.31 12.89
N ASP A 247 -0.93 -2.26 13.72
CA ASP A 247 -0.27 -3.48 14.20
C ASP A 247 -1.10 -4.20 15.27
N ASN A 248 -1.86 -3.45 16.09
CA ASN A 248 -2.56 -3.94 17.29
C ASN A 248 -4.09 -3.76 17.24
N ILE A 249 -4.70 -4.03 16.09
CA ILE A 249 -6.16 -3.98 15.92
C ILE A 249 -6.84 -4.92 16.92
N GLY A 250 -7.75 -4.37 17.74
CA GLY A 250 -8.50 -5.10 18.76
C GLY A 250 -7.83 -5.22 20.14
N TYR A 251 -6.66 -4.62 20.33
CA TYR A 251 -5.94 -4.63 21.62
C TYR A 251 -5.89 -3.27 22.32
N ILE A 252 -6.28 -2.20 21.62
CA ILE A 252 -6.33 -0.83 22.15
C ILE A 252 -7.75 -0.31 21.94
N ASP A 253 -8.35 0.20 23.01
CA ASP A 253 -9.61 0.93 22.92
C ASP A 253 -9.34 2.37 22.45
N TRP A 254 -9.74 2.65 21.22
CA TRP A 254 -9.59 3.97 20.61
C TRP A 254 -10.83 4.85 20.77
N ASP A 255 -11.97 4.31 21.20
CA ASP A 255 -13.28 4.99 21.22
C ASP A 255 -13.25 6.37 21.89
N PRO A 256 -12.58 6.55 23.05
CA PRO A 256 -12.48 7.87 23.69
C PRO A 256 -11.79 8.93 22.83
N TYR A 257 -10.93 8.51 21.90
CA TYR A 257 -10.08 9.37 21.09
C TYR A 257 -10.63 9.59 19.67
N ILE A 258 -11.49 8.70 19.17
CA ILE A 258 -12.03 8.74 17.79
C ILE A 258 -12.55 10.15 17.41
N PRO A 259 -13.42 10.82 18.21
CA PRO A 259 -13.93 12.14 17.81
C PRO A 259 -12.82 13.19 17.61
N LYS A 260 -11.78 13.16 18.45
CA LYS A 260 -10.63 14.07 18.35
C LYS A 260 -9.76 13.74 17.13
N ILE A 261 -9.56 12.45 16.85
CA ILE A 261 -8.83 11.96 15.67
C ILE A 261 -9.48 12.49 14.40
N PHE A 262 -10.77 12.26 14.20
CA PHE A 262 -11.49 12.73 13.01
C PHE A 262 -11.54 14.25 12.91
N THR A 263 -11.73 14.96 14.03
CA THR A 263 -11.67 16.43 14.05
C THR A 263 -10.31 16.96 13.61
N ARG A 264 -9.19 16.37 14.08
CA ARG A 264 -7.85 16.80 13.68
C ARG A 264 -7.53 16.43 12.24
N ILE A 265 -7.99 15.27 11.77
CA ILE A 265 -7.91 14.89 10.35
C ILE A 265 -8.61 15.94 9.50
N LEU A 266 -9.86 16.29 9.81
CA LEU A 266 -10.62 17.32 9.08
C LEU A 266 -9.90 18.67 9.06
N ARG A 267 -9.37 19.11 10.21
CA ARG A 267 -8.56 20.34 10.30
C ARG A 267 -7.30 20.27 9.43
N SER A 268 -6.63 19.12 9.37
CA SER A 268 -5.41 18.93 8.56
C SER A 268 -5.64 18.99 7.04
N LEU A 269 -6.90 18.82 6.60
CA LEU A 269 -7.28 18.99 5.19
C LEU A 269 -7.24 20.46 4.75
N ASN A 270 -7.21 21.40 5.70
CA ASN A 270 -7.10 22.84 5.47
C ASN A 270 -8.16 23.38 4.48
N LEU A 271 -9.41 22.96 4.67
CA LEU A 271 -10.53 23.37 3.80
C LEU A 271 -10.93 24.82 4.09
N PRO A 272 -11.22 25.64 3.06
CA PRO A 272 -11.75 26.98 3.28
C PRO A 272 -13.22 26.85 3.74
N VAL A 273 -13.47 27.21 4.98
CA VAL A 273 -14.82 27.21 5.56
C VAL A 273 -15.11 28.62 6.07
N GLY A 274 -16.31 29.15 5.74
CA GLY A 274 -16.76 30.48 6.15
C GLY A 274 -16.58 31.57 5.09
N THR A 275 -17.40 32.61 5.19
CA THR A 275 -17.41 33.74 4.25
C THR A 275 -16.27 34.71 4.56
N SER A 276 -15.33 34.89 3.64
CA SER A 276 -14.23 35.88 3.71
C SER A 276 -13.28 35.79 4.92
N GLN A 277 -13.26 34.67 5.64
CA GLN A 277 -12.28 34.43 6.71
C GLN A 277 -10.98 33.87 6.12
N MET A 278 -10.04 34.76 5.78
CA MET A 278 -8.69 34.35 5.38
C MET A 278 -7.87 33.94 6.60
N LEU A 279 -7.70 32.63 6.80
CA LEU A 279 -6.71 32.10 7.74
C LEU A 279 -5.30 32.24 7.13
N VAL A 280 -4.63 33.37 7.37
CA VAL A 280 -3.19 33.54 7.08
C VAL A 280 -2.39 32.81 8.18
N SER A 281 -2.50 31.48 8.19
CA SER A 281 -1.96 30.68 9.28
C SER A 281 -0.59 30.10 8.92
N ARG A 282 0.43 30.41 9.74
CA ARG A 282 1.78 29.77 9.69
C ARG A 282 1.73 28.23 9.80
N TYR A 283 0.61 27.67 10.27
CA TYR A 283 0.43 26.23 10.49
C TYR A 283 0.00 25.43 9.24
N LEU A 284 -0.23 26.09 8.10
CA LEU A 284 -0.62 25.43 6.83
C LEU A 284 0.42 24.41 6.31
N THR A 285 1.67 24.48 6.77
CA THR A 285 2.78 23.60 6.37
C THR A 285 2.78 22.23 7.06
N ASN A 286 2.19 22.12 8.26
CA ASN A 286 2.26 20.91 9.10
C ASN A 286 1.03 20.01 8.92
N ALA A 287 0.60 19.80 7.69
CA ALA A 287 -0.51 18.90 7.46
C ALA A 287 -0.05 17.45 7.62
N TYR A 288 -0.90 16.63 8.25
CA TYR A 288 -0.67 15.20 8.36
C TYR A 288 -0.52 14.55 6.97
N ASP A 289 0.34 13.54 6.91
CA ASP A 289 0.46 12.71 5.70
C ASP A 289 -0.78 11.81 5.56
N ILE A 290 -1.44 11.93 4.41
CA ILE A 290 -2.60 11.12 4.05
C ILE A 290 -2.29 9.63 4.15
N ASN A 291 -1.08 9.17 3.85
CA ASN A 291 -0.72 7.75 3.94
C ASN A 291 -0.86 7.21 5.37
N HIS A 292 -0.49 7.98 6.38
CA HIS A 292 -0.62 7.57 7.78
C HIS A 292 -2.06 7.72 8.26
N ILE A 293 -2.76 8.77 7.84
CA ILE A 293 -4.20 8.95 8.14
C ILE A 293 -5.01 7.74 7.65
N VAL A 294 -4.82 7.30 6.41
CA VAL A 294 -5.61 6.18 5.86
C VAL A 294 -5.30 4.86 6.53
N ILE A 295 -4.07 4.65 7.00
CA ILE A 295 -3.69 3.47 7.77
C ILE A 295 -4.36 3.53 9.14
N TRP A 296 -4.32 4.70 9.80
CA TRP A 296 -4.94 4.87 11.11
C TRP A 296 -6.44 4.68 11.05
N VAL A 297 -7.14 5.40 10.16
CA VAL A 297 -8.59 5.28 9.97
C VAL A 297 -8.96 3.83 9.63
N ALA A 298 -8.27 3.22 8.66
CA ALA A 298 -8.57 1.84 8.28
C ALA A 298 -8.34 0.84 9.42
N ALA A 299 -7.45 1.11 10.39
CA ALA A 299 -7.24 0.27 11.57
C ALA A 299 -8.30 0.47 12.67
N LEU A 300 -8.90 1.67 12.73
CA LEU A 300 -9.95 2.03 13.70
C LEU A 300 -11.34 1.48 13.34
N LEU A 301 -11.57 1.13 12.07
CA LEU A 301 -12.87 0.59 11.62
C LEU A 301 -13.11 -0.84 12.12
N GLY A 302 -14.36 -1.33 12.06
CA GLY A 302 -14.73 -2.65 12.56
C GLY A 302 -14.77 -2.71 14.08
N GLY A 303 -14.89 -3.92 14.64
CA GLY A 303 -15.10 -4.08 16.09
C GLY A 303 -16.55 -3.92 16.53
N PRO A 304 -16.80 -4.04 17.85
CA PRO A 304 -18.14 -3.92 18.42
C PRO A 304 -18.68 -2.48 18.34
N SER A 305 -17.81 -1.49 18.49
CA SER A 305 -18.18 -0.07 18.39
C SER A 305 -18.17 0.39 16.94
N LYS A 306 -19.28 0.98 16.48
CA LYS A 306 -19.41 1.55 15.13
C LYS A 306 -19.11 3.06 15.09
N GLN A 307 -18.54 3.60 16.17
CA GLN A 307 -18.24 5.03 16.28
C GLN A 307 -17.26 5.51 15.21
N ALA A 308 -16.22 4.72 14.90
CA ALA A 308 -15.27 5.04 13.84
C ALA A 308 -15.95 5.19 12.47
N GLN A 309 -16.86 4.27 12.14
CA GLN A 309 -17.63 4.30 10.89
C GLN A 309 -18.58 5.50 10.85
N ALA A 310 -19.27 5.81 11.95
CA ALA A 310 -20.15 6.99 12.03
C ALA A 310 -19.37 8.30 11.83
N GLN A 311 -18.19 8.43 12.44
CA GLN A 311 -17.32 9.60 12.26
C GLN A 311 -16.72 9.68 10.85
N LEU A 312 -16.45 8.53 10.22
CA LEU A 312 -16.02 8.47 8.82
C LEU A 312 -17.11 8.95 7.87
N SER A 313 -18.34 8.47 8.05
CA SER A 313 -19.50 8.94 7.28
C SER A 313 -19.73 10.43 7.48
N GLY A 314 -19.65 10.92 8.72
CA GLY A 314 -19.71 12.35 9.03
C GLY A 314 -18.61 13.17 8.36
N LEU A 315 -17.37 12.66 8.35
CA LEU A 315 -16.25 13.28 7.65
C LEU A 315 -16.54 13.41 6.16
N PHE A 316 -16.89 12.31 5.47
CA PHE A 316 -17.17 12.33 4.05
C PHE A 316 -18.34 13.24 3.71
N ASN A 317 -19.44 13.18 4.47
CA ASN A 317 -20.58 14.09 4.31
C ASN A 317 -20.18 15.57 4.42
N SER A 318 -19.27 15.90 5.33
CA SER A 318 -18.77 17.27 5.52
C SER A 318 -17.89 17.76 4.37
N ILE A 319 -17.21 16.84 3.67
CA ILE A 319 -16.28 17.17 2.58
C ILE A 319 -16.86 16.92 1.17
N THR A 320 -18.05 16.33 1.04
CA THR A 320 -18.71 15.99 -0.24
C THR A 320 -18.77 17.18 -1.20
N SER A 321 -19.12 18.37 -0.69
CA SER A 321 -19.23 19.59 -1.52
C SER A 321 -17.90 20.02 -2.16
N PHE A 322 -16.76 19.63 -1.57
CA PHE A 322 -15.43 19.93 -2.08
C PHE A 322 -14.96 18.95 -3.18
N PHE A 323 -15.70 17.86 -3.40
CA PHE A 323 -15.47 16.92 -4.51
C PHE A 323 -16.27 17.27 -5.77
N HIS A 324 -17.22 18.21 -5.68
CA HIS A 324 -17.99 18.63 -6.85
C HIS A 324 -17.06 19.25 -7.92
N PRO A 325 -17.18 18.89 -9.21
CA PRO A 325 -16.29 19.39 -10.28
C PRO A 325 -16.17 20.92 -10.40
N SER A 326 -17.22 21.64 -10.01
CA SER A 326 -17.24 23.11 -9.97
C SER A 326 -16.48 23.70 -8.78
N ASN A 327 -16.25 22.94 -7.72
CA ASN A 327 -15.60 23.40 -6.50
C ASN A 327 -14.10 23.00 -6.49
N HIS A 328 -13.33 23.67 -7.33
CA HIS A 328 -11.91 23.37 -7.53
C HIS A 328 -11.00 24.27 -6.69
N GLY A 329 -10.01 23.69 -6.02
CA GLY A 329 -9.04 24.44 -5.23
C GLY A 329 -7.85 23.61 -4.75
N ARG A 330 -6.96 24.26 -3.98
CA ARG A 330 -5.68 23.66 -3.53
C ARG A 330 -5.87 22.42 -2.64
N TRP A 331 -7.00 22.30 -1.95
CA TRP A 331 -7.34 21.16 -1.10
C TRP A 331 -7.56 19.87 -1.90
N LEU A 332 -7.98 19.97 -3.16
CA LEU A 332 -8.44 18.83 -3.95
C LEU A 332 -7.35 17.77 -4.12
N MET A 333 -6.08 18.17 -4.25
CA MET A 333 -4.96 17.22 -4.33
C MET A 333 -4.86 16.29 -3.10
N LYS A 334 -5.14 16.80 -1.89
CA LYS A 334 -5.14 15.98 -0.67
C LYS A 334 -6.41 15.15 -0.55
N LEU A 335 -7.56 15.74 -0.90
CA LEU A 335 -8.85 15.04 -0.88
C LEU A 335 -8.86 13.85 -1.85
N MET A 336 -8.34 14.02 -3.07
CA MET A 336 -8.23 12.94 -4.05
C MET A 336 -7.30 11.81 -3.57
N LYS A 337 -6.17 12.16 -2.95
CA LYS A 337 -5.28 11.16 -2.32
C LYS A 337 -5.99 10.40 -1.20
N LEU A 338 -6.77 11.08 -0.35
CA LEU A 338 -7.53 10.44 0.72
C LEU A 338 -8.55 9.47 0.12
N LEU A 339 -9.29 9.92 -0.88
CA LEU A 339 -10.32 9.18 -1.59
C LEU A 339 -9.77 7.94 -2.31
N GLN A 340 -8.60 8.05 -2.94
CA GLN A 340 -7.90 6.95 -3.61
C GLN A 340 -7.30 5.94 -2.61
N ARG A 341 -6.65 6.43 -1.55
CA ARG A 341 -5.80 5.58 -0.68
C ARG A 341 -6.58 4.89 0.43
N LEU A 342 -7.69 5.45 0.89
CA LEU A 342 -8.48 4.86 1.96
C LEU A 342 -9.09 3.51 1.57
N PRO A 343 -9.79 3.36 0.42
CA PRO A 343 -10.29 2.06 -0.02
C PRO A 343 -9.18 1.03 -0.21
N MET A 344 -8.02 1.45 -0.74
CA MET A 344 -6.85 0.57 -0.86
C MET A 344 -6.35 0.07 0.51
N SER A 345 -6.38 0.92 1.54
CA SER A 345 -6.00 0.54 2.91
C SER A 345 -6.98 -0.48 3.50
N VAL A 346 -8.28 -0.28 3.30
CA VAL A 346 -9.33 -1.22 3.74
C VAL A 346 -9.23 -2.56 3.01
N VAL A 347 -9.00 -2.57 1.70
CA VAL A 347 -8.76 -3.82 0.93
C VAL A 347 -7.55 -4.58 1.45
N LYS A 348 -6.45 -3.88 1.79
CA LYS A 348 -5.27 -4.51 2.40
C LYS A 348 -5.58 -5.11 3.78
N ARG A 349 -6.39 -4.45 4.59
CA ARG A 349 -6.85 -4.97 5.88
C ARG A 349 -7.75 -6.20 5.70
N LEU A 350 -8.73 -6.15 4.79
CA LEU A 350 -9.57 -7.30 4.45
C LEU A 350 -8.75 -8.50 3.96
N HIS A 351 -7.72 -8.25 3.14
CA HIS A 351 -6.80 -9.29 2.72
C HIS A 351 -6.05 -9.92 3.90
N ARG A 352 -5.56 -9.10 4.83
CA ARG A 352 -4.92 -9.55 6.07
C ARG A 352 -5.85 -10.40 6.94
N GLU A 353 -7.15 -10.07 7.00
CA GLU A 353 -8.13 -10.76 7.83
C GLU A 353 -8.65 -12.08 7.22
N ARG A 354 -8.82 -12.14 5.90
CA ARG A 354 -9.55 -13.25 5.24
C ARG A 354 -8.68 -14.20 4.42
N TYR A 355 -7.66 -13.68 3.75
CA TYR A 355 -6.94 -14.42 2.70
C TYR A 355 -5.46 -14.68 3.03
N ARG A 356 -4.90 -13.90 3.95
CA ARG A 356 -3.50 -14.05 4.36
C ARG A 356 -3.32 -15.35 5.14
N GLN A 357 -2.31 -16.12 4.74
CA GLN A 357 -1.92 -17.32 5.47
C GLN A 357 -1.45 -16.98 6.89
N PRO A 358 -1.64 -17.87 7.88
CA PRO A 358 -1.13 -17.67 9.23
C PRO A 358 0.38 -17.40 9.22
N THR A 359 0.80 -16.40 10.00
CA THR A 359 2.21 -16.00 10.18
C THR A 359 2.48 -15.78 11.65
N TRP A 360 3.74 -15.59 12.04
CA TRP A 360 4.10 -15.25 13.43
C TRP A 360 3.59 -13.86 13.88
N LEU A 361 3.20 -12.99 12.94
CA LEU A 361 2.61 -11.70 13.27
C LEU A 361 1.29 -11.87 14.00
N THR A 362 1.03 -11.00 14.99
CA THR A 362 -0.19 -11.02 15.78
C THR A 362 -1.44 -11.01 14.89
N PRO A 363 -2.29 -12.06 14.99
CA PRO A 363 -3.55 -12.12 14.24
C PRO A 363 -4.56 -11.12 14.80
N ILE A 364 -5.47 -10.68 13.93
CA ILE A 364 -6.57 -9.80 14.33
C ILE A 364 -7.64 -10.65 15.03
N PRO A 365 -8.04 -10.30 16.27
CA PRO A 365 -9.10 -10.98 17.01
C PRO A 365 -10.41 -11.01 16.21
N GLU A 366 -11.17 -12.10 16.30
CA GLU A 366 -12.42 -12.28 15.56
C GLU A 366 -13.45 -11.18 15.83
N SER A 367 -13.50 -10.69 17.08
CA SER A 367 -14.37 -9.58 17.50
C SER A 367 -14.12 -8.27 16.76
N HIS A 368 -12.94 -8.08 16.17
CA HIS A 368 -12.53 -6.86 15.48
C HIS A 368 -12.31 -7.03 13.97
N ARG A 369 -12.62 -8.21 13.43
CA ARG A 369 -12.64 -8.42 11.98
C ARG A 369 -13.84 -7.72 11.36
N PHE A 370 -13.73 -7.38 10.08
CA PHE A 370 -14.83 -6.77 9.34
C PHE A 370 -15.96 -7.76 9.10
N THR A 371 -17.15 -7.39 9.56
CA THR A 371 -18.40 -8.04 9.15
C THR A 371 -18.80 -7.62 7.74
N GLU A 372 -19.73 -8.34 7.12
CA GLU A 372 -20.27 -7.91 5.83
C GLU A 372 -20.99 -6.55 5.94
N GLN A 373 -21.68 -6.25 7.04
CA GLN A 373 -22.31 -4.95 7.19
C GLN A 373 -21.28 -3.82 7.28
N ASP A 374 -20.18 -4.01 8.00
CA ASP A 374 -19.12 -2.99 8.10
C ASP A 374 -18.54 -2.61 6.73
N ILE A 375 -18.38 -3.59 5.84
CA ILE A 375 -17.86 -3.35 4.49
C ILE A 375 -18.90 -2.60 3.64
N THR A 376 -20.18 -2.95 3.79
CA THR A 376 -21.29 -2.25 3.13
C THR A 376 -21.34 -0.78 3.56
N ASP A 377 -21.36 -0.52 4.87
CA ASP A 377 -21.42 0.84 5.43
C ASP A 377 -20.21 1.69 4.98
N PHE A 378 -19.02 1.08 4.90
CA PHE A 378 -17.81 1.73 4.38
C PHE A 378 -17.95 2.13 2.91
N VAL A 379 -18.47 1.23 2.06
CA VAL A 379 -18.66 1.54 0.64
C VAL A 379 -19.71 2.63 0.45
N GLU A 380 -20.81 2.57 1.18
CA GLU A 380 -21.88 3.57 1.11
C GLU A 380 -21.41 4.97 1.50
N SER A 381 -20.59 5.08 2.55
CA SER A 381 -20.08 6.38 3.00
C SER A 381 -19.17 7.08 1.99
N MET A 382 -18.49 6.31 1.14
CA MET A 382 -17.57 6.82 0.12
C MET A 382 -18.18 6.92 -1.27
N LYS A 383 -19.30 6.23 -1.55
CA LYS A 383 -19.87 6.11 -2.90
C LYS A 383 -20.12 7.47 -3.56
N GLN A 384 -20.84 8.37 -2.89
CA GLN A 384 -21.19 9.68 -3.43
C GLN A 384 -19.96 10.57 -3.71
N PRO A 385 -19.04 10.79 -2.73
CA PRO A 385 -17.80 11.54 -2.99
C PRO A 385 -16.98 11.02 -4.17
N VAL A 386 -16.88 9.69 -4.33
CA VAL A 386 -16.12 9.07 -5.43
C VAL A 386 -16.81 9.30 -6.79
N LEU A 387 -18.13 9.19 -6.84
CA LEU A 387 -18.90 9.46 -8.07
C LEU A 387 -18.85 10.93 -8.49
N LEU A 388 -18.76 11.87 -7.54
CA LEU A 388 -18.52 13.28 -7.85
C LEU A 388 -17.09 13.51 -8.35
N ALA A 389 -16.11 12.89 -7.69
CA ALA A 389 -14.69 12.97 -8.02
C ALA A 389 -14.36 12.42 -9.42
N MET A 390 -15.18 11.50 -9.94
CA MET A 390 -15.04 10.96 -11.30
C MET A 390 -14.94 12.06 -12.37
N PHE A 391 -15.69 13.15 -12.23
CA PHE A 391 -15.72 14.26 -13.18
C PHE A 391 -14.81 15.42 -12.78
N SER A 392 -13.83 15.19 -11.92
CA SER A 392 -12.90 16.24 -11.49
C SER A 392 -12.06 16.81 -12.64
N LYS A 393 -11.84 18.12 -12.59
CA LYS A 393 -10.96 18.85 -13.52
C LYS A 393 -9.48 18.48 -13.39
N THR A 394 -9.08 17.85 -12.29
CA THR A 394 -7.70 17.36 -12.08
C THR A 394 -7.44 16.00 -12.73
N GLY A 395 -8.45 15.39 -13.34
CA GLY A 395 -8.42 14.04 -13.89
C GLY A 395 -9.16 13.01 -13.03
N SER A 396 -9.53 11.90 -13.66
CA SER A 396 -10.38 10.85 -13.09
C SER A 396 -9.61 9.65 -12.49
N LEU A 397 -8.27 9.62 -12.62
CA LEU A 397 -7.45 8.45 -12.26
C LEU A 397 -7.57 8.06 -10.78
N ASP A 398 -7.56 9.04 -9.87
CA ASP A 398 -7.68 8.79 -8.43
C ASP A 398 -9.06 8.23 -8.06
N ALA A 399 -10.12 8.72 -8.73
CA ALA A 399 -11.47 8.21 -8.58
C ALA A 399 -11.61 6.79 -9.16
N ALA A 400 -11.03 6.52 -10.33
CA ALA A 400 -11.01 5.20 -10.95
C ALA A 400 -10.35 4.15 -10.04
N GLN A 401 -9.24 4.51 -9.38
CA GLN A 401 -8.58 3.62 -8.41
C GLN A 401 -9.39 3.44 -7.13
N ALA A 402 -10.11 4.46 -6.67
CA ALA A 402 -11.05 4.31 -5.55
C ALA A 402 -12.18 3.35 -5.93
N LEU A 403 -12.82 3.55 -7.09
CA LEU A 403 -13.87 2.68 -7.62
C LEU A 403 -13.39 1.24 -7.79
N GLN A 404 -12.17 1.01 -8.30
CA GLN A 404 -11.57 -0.32 -8.39
C GLN A 404 -11.56 -1.03 -7.02
N ASN A 405 -11.05 -0.36 -5.99
CA ASN A 405 -10.95 -0.96 -4.65
C ASN A 405 -12.34 -1.15 -4.00
N LEU A 406 -13.26 -0.21 -4.19
CA LEU A 406 -14.64 -0.33 -3.71
C LEU A 406 -15.40 -1.47 -4.40
N ALA A 407 -15.24 -1.62 -5.72
CA ALA A 407 -15.86 -2.69 -6.52
C ALA A 407 -15.27 -4.08 -6.23
N LEU A 408 -14.05 -4.18 -5.69
CA LEU A 408 -13.53 -5.44 -5.15
C LEU A 408 -14.25 -5.88 -3.87
N MET A 409 -14.87 -4.94 -3.15
CA MET A 409 -15.57 -5.19 -1.89
C MET A 409 -17.08 -5.36 -2.06
N ARG A 410 -17.71 -4.49 -2.87
CA ARG A 410 -19.16 -4.41 -3.10
C ARG A 410 -19.44 -4.01 -4.56
N PRO A 411 -19.25 -4.90 -5.53
CA PRO A 411 -19.51 -4.60 -6.93
C PRO A 411 -20.95 -4.12 -7.19
N GLU A 412 -21.93 -4.70 -6.49
CA GLU A 412 -23.36 -4.41 -6.61
C GLU A 412 -23.75 -2.98 -6.24
N LEU A 413 -22.98 -2.32 -5.38
CA LEU A 413 -23.22 -0.93 -4.98
C LEU A 413 -22.47 0.09 -5.85
N VAL A 414 -21.37 -0.33 -6.47
CA VAL A 414 -20.38 0.55 -7.09
C VAL A 414 -20.53 0.56 -8.61
N ILE A 415 -20.70 -0.61 -9.22
CA ILE A 415 -20.70 -0.75 -10.68
C ILE A 415 -21.95 -0.13 -11.32
N PRO A 416 -23.19 -0.39 -10.84
CA PRO A 416 -24.39 0.15 -11.49
C PRO A 416 -24.40 1.69 -11.60
N PRO A 417 -24.06 2.47 -10.54
CA PRO A 417 -23.98 3.92 -10.66
C PRO A 417 -22.92 4.44 -11.63
N VAL A 418 -21.84 3.67 -11.86
CA VAL A 418 -20.83 4.02 -12.87
C VAL A 418 -21.36 3.71 -14.27
N LEU A 419 -22.05 2.59 -14.46
CA LEU A 419 -22.72 2.24 -15.73
C LEU A 419 -23.79 3.27 -16.10
N GLU A 420 -24.65 3.66 -15.15
CA GLU A 420 -25.68 4.70 -15.32
C GLU A 420 -25.11 6.03 -15.81
N LYS A 421 -23.87 6.34 -15.47
CA LYS A 421 -23.15 7.55 -15.94
C LYS A 421 -22.38 7.31 -17.23
N THR A 422 -21.93 6.08 -17.48
CA THR A 422 -21.10 5.73 -18.64
C THR A 422 -21.94 5.64 -19.92
N TYR A 423 -23.10 4.98 -19.88
CA TYR A 423 -23.94 4.83 -21.07
C TYR A 423 -24.36 6.19 -21.66
N PRO A 424 -24.85 7.17 -20.87
CA PRO A 424 -25.12 8.51 -21.38
C PRO A 424 -23.87 9.22 -21.91
N ALA A 425 -22.72 9.08 -21.22
CA ALA A 425 -21.48 9.72 -21.65
C ALA A 425 -20.93 9.17 -22.98
N MET A 426 -21.28 7.93 -23.35
CA MET A 426 -20.97 7.35 -24.67
C MET A 426 -21.91 7.84 -25.78
N GLU A 427 -23.12 8.27 -25.44
CA GLU A 427 -24.11 8.77 -26.40
C GLU A 427 -23.98 10.27 -26.65
N THR A 428 -23.54 11.04 -25.64
CA THR A 428 -23.44 12.50 -25.76
C THR A 428 -22.27 12.96 -26.62
N LEU A 429 -22.55 13.84 -27.58
CA LEU A 429 -21.52 14.49 -28.42
C LEU A 429 -21.02 15.82 -27.85
N THR A 430 -21.68 16.35 -26.83
CA THR A 430 -21.45 17.71 -26.29
C THR A 430 -20.50 17.75 -25.11
N GLU A 431 -20.24 16.63 -24.43
CA GLU A 431 -19.50 16.58 -23.16
C GLU A 431 -18.34 15.56 -23.20
N PRO A 432 -17.31 15.77 -24.06
CA PRO A 432 -16.25 14.78 -24.29
C PRO A 432 -15.40 14.46 -23.04
N HIS A 433 -15.33 15.40 -22.09
CA HIS A 433 -14.64 15.18 -20.81
C HIS A 433 -15.33 14.11 -19.94
N GLN A 434 -16.64 13.92 -20.07
CA GLN A 434 -17.36 12.88 -19.33
C GLN A 434 -17.07 11.48 -19.89
N LEU A 435 -16.94 11.36 -21.22
CA LEU A 435 -16.57 10.10 -21.86
C LEU A 435 -15.20 9.61 -21.38
N THR A 436 -14.19 10.48 -21.42
CA THR A 436 -12.83 10.10 -20.96
C THR A 436 -12.80 9.76 -19.47
N ALA A 437 -13.56 10.50 -18.65
CA ALA A 437 -13.68 10.24 -17.21
C ALA A 437 -14.33 8.89 -16.90
N THR A 438 -15.47 8.61 -17.54
CA THR A 438 -16.25 7.38 -17.33
C THR A 438 -15.53 6.14 -17.86
N LEU A 439 -14.90 6.20 -19.04
CA LEU A 439 -14.10 5.10 -19.58
C LEU A 439 -12.92 4.74 -18.66
N SER A 440 -12.20 5.74 -18.14
CA SER A 440 -11.13 5.54 -17.15
C SER A 440 -11.63 4.84 -15.88
N CYS A 441 -12.80 5.24 -15.39
CA CYS A 441 -13.42 4.60 -14.23
C CYS A 441 -13.89 3.17 -14.53
N MET A 442 -14.44 2.93 -15.72
CA MET A 442 -14.82 1.59 -16.17
C MET A 442 -13.63 0.65 -16.32
N ILE A 443 -12.48 1.14 -16.79
CA ILE A 443 -11.22 0.36 -16.79
C ILE A 443 -10.86 -0.07 -15.36
N GLY A 444 -11.01 0.82 -14.38
CA GLY A 444 -10.77 0.52 -12.97
C GLY A 444 -11.64 -0.61 -12.43
N VAL A 445 -12.93 -0.65 -12.81
CA VAL A 445 -13.88 -1.67 -12.35
C VAL A 445 -14.02 -2.86 -13.29
N ALA A 446 -13.30 -2.89 -14.42
CA ALA A 446 -13.45 -3.91 -15.47
C ALA A 446 -13.32 -5.34 -14.94
N ARG A 447 -12.34 -5.61 -14.06
CA ARG A 447 -12.16 -6.93 -13.45
C ARG A 447 -13.35 -7.37 -12.60
N SER A 448 -13.92 -6.46 -11.81
CA SER A 448 -15.09 -6.76 -10.98
C SER A 448 -16.37 -6.88 -11.82
N LEU A 449 -16.45 -6.16 -12.95
CA LEU A 449 -17.56 -6.25 -13.89
C LEU A 449 -17.60 -7.61 -14.60
N VAL A 450 -16.46 -8.05 -15.15
CA VAL A 450 -16.39 -9.28 -15.97
C VAL A 450 -16.26 -10.57 -15.16
N ALA A 451 -15.79 -10.50 -13.92
CA ALA A 451 -15.65 -11.70 -13.09
C ALA A 451 -16.99 -12.42 -12.89
N GLY A 452 -18.10 -11.68 -12.92
CA GLY A 452 -19.38 -12.19 -12.42
C GLY A 452 -19.26 -12.62 -10.96
N GLY A 453 -20.38 -12.97 -10.35
CA GLY A 453 -20.36 -13.50 -8.99
C GLY A 453 -21.74 -13.44 -8.36
N GLU A 454 -21.85 -14.00 -7.16
CA GLU A 454 -23.12 -14.09 -6.44
C GLU A 454 -23.79 -12.74 -6.20
N ARG A 455 -22.99 -11.66 -6.09
CA ARG A 455 -23.49 -10.33 -5.73
C ARG A 455 -23.90 -9.46 -6.91
N PHE A 456 -23.26 -9.65 -8.07
CA PHE A 456 -23.57 -8.89 -9.27
C PHE A 456 -23.44 -9.80 -10.51
N PRO A 457 -24.36 -10.77 -10.66
CA PRO A 457 -24.29 -11.77 -11.71
C PRO A 457 -24.47 -11.18 -13.11
N GLU A 458 -25.27 -10.12 -13.24
CA GLU A 458 -25.52 -9.42 -14.52
C GLU A 458 -24.33 -8.60 -15.04
N GLY A 459 -23.29 -8.36 -14.25
CA GLY A 459 -22.16 -7.50 -14.65
C GLY A 459 -21.54 -7.82 -16.00
N PRO A 460 -21.21 -9.09 -16.31
CA PRO A 460 -20.59 -9.46 -17.57
C PRO A 460 -21.46 -9.19 -18.81
N THR A 461 -22.80 -9.11 -18.70
CA THR A 461 -23.69 -8.85 -19.85
C THR A 461 -23.48 -7.45 -20.42
N HIS A 462 -23.01 -6.50 -19.61
CA HIS A 462 -22.72 -5.13 -20.04
C HIS A 462 -21.45 -5.02 -20.89
N MET A 463 -20.57 -6.02 -20.88
CA MET A 463 -19.25 -5.97 -21.50
C MET A 463 -19.31 -5.68 -23.01
N LEU A 464 -20.02 -6.51 -23.77
CA LEU A 464 -20.11 -6.37 -25.23
C LEU A 464 -20.84 -5.06 -25.62
N PRO A 465 -22.00 -4.71 -25.03
CA PRO A 465 -22.63 -3.41 -25.29
C PRO A 465 -21.69 -2.22 -25.06
N LEU A 466 -20.87 -2.26 -24.01
CA LEU A 466 -19.90 -1.20 -23.75
C LEU A 466 -18.76 -1.18 -24.77
N LEU A 467 -18.25 -2.35 -25.18
CA LEU A 467 -17.22 -2.46 -26.21
C LEU A 467 -17.70 -1.89 -27.55
N MET A 468 -18.90 -2.28 -28.00
CA MET A 468 -19.50 -1.80 -29.24
C MET A 468 -19.72 -0.28 -29.20
N ARG A 469 -20.25 0.24 -28.09
CA ARG A 469 -20.50 1.69 -27.92
C ARG A 469 -19.23 2.51 -27.74
N ALA A 470 -18.11 1.89 -27.35
CA ALA A 470 -16.83 2.57 -27.23
C ALA A 470 -16.11 2.74 -28.59
N LEU A 471 -16.47 1.97 -29.63
CA LEU A 471 -15.79 2.01 -30.95
C LEU A 471 -15.70 3.42 -31.58
N PRO A 472 -16.73 4.30 -31.52
CA PRO A 472 -16.62 5.68 -32.01
C PRO A 472 -15.61 6.55 -31.23
N GLY A 473 -15.08 6.03 -30.12
CA GLY A 473 -13.98 6.63 -29.36
C GLY A 473 -12.62 6.51 -30.05
N VAL A 474 -12.46 5.58 -30.99
CA VAL A 474 -11.29 5.51 -31.88
C VAL A 474 -11.40 6.63 -32.91
N ASP A 475 -10.88 7.79 -32.54
CA ASP A 475 -11.06 9.05 -33.26
C ASP A 475 -9.69 9.69 -33.54
N PRO A 476 -9.30 9.92 -34.81
CA PRO A 476 -8.03 10.56 -35.14
C PRO A 476 -7.95 12.04 -34.71
N ASN A 477 -9.09 12.67 -34.40
CA ASN A 477 -9.13 14.10 -34.05
C ASN A 477 -8.94 14.36 -32.55
N ASP A 478 -9.23 13.38 -31.69
CA ASP A 478 -9.07 13.51 -30.23
C ASP A 478 -8.14 12.41 -29.71
N PHE A 479 -6.87 12.77 -29.56
CA PHE A 479 -5.84 11.89 -29.02
C PHE A 479 -6.20 11.34 -27.63
N SER A 480 -6.77 12.16 -26.75
CA SER A 480 -7.05 11.74 -25.37
C SER A 480 -8.20 10.73 -25.32
N LYS A 481 -9.26 10.97 -26.10
CA LYS A 481 -10.40 10.05 -26.28
C LYS A 481 -9.95 8.75 -26.95
N CYS A 482 -9.12 8.83 -27.97
CA CYS A 482 -8.61 7.66 -28.69
C CYS A 482 -7.75 6.77 -27.78
N MET A 483 -6.81 7.38 -27.03
CA MET A 483 -5.95 6.65 -26.09
C MET A 483 -6.73 5.91 -25.00
N ILE A 484 -7.71 6.57 -24.37
CA ILE A 484 -8.51 5.91 -23.32
C ILE A 484 -9.41 4.82 -23.90
N THR A 485 -9.91 4.99 -25.13
CA THR A 485 -10.71 3.97 -25.84
C THR A 485 -9.88 2.73 -26.14
N PHE A 486 -8.64 2.91 -26.64
CA PHE A 486 -7.74 1.77 -26.84
C PHE A 486 -7.40 1.07 -25.54
N GLN A 487 -7.13 1.82 -24.46
CA GLN A 487 -6.88 1.23 -23.15
C GLN A 487 -8.12 0.46 -22.64
N PHE A 488 -9.32 0.98 -22.86
CA PHE A 488 -10.59 0.35 -22.51
C PHE A 488 -10.74 -0.98 -23.25
N ILE A 489 -10.67 -0.96 -24.59
CA ILE A 489 -10.81 -2.16 -25.44
C ILE A 489 -9.75 -3.20 -25.07
N ALA A 490 -8.48 -2.79 -24.96
CA ALA A 490 -7.39 -3.71 -24.60
C ALA A 490 -7.60 -4.34 -23.22
N THR A 491 -8.09 -3.58 -22.23
CA THR A 491 -8.37 -4.11 -20.89
C THR A 491 -9.43 -5.22 -20.97
N PHE A 492 -10.56 -4.96 -21.62
CA PHE A 492 -11.63 -5.97 -21.73
C PHE A 492 -11.23 -7.19 -22.56
N ALA A 493 -10.54 -6.98 -23.69
CA ALA A 493 -10.06 -8.07 -24.55
C ALA A 493 -9.01 -8.98 -23.85
N THR A 494 -8.26 -8.46 -22.88
CA THR A 494 -7.34 -9.29 -22.06
C THR A 494 -8.03 -10.06 -20.94
N LEU A 495 -9.22 -9.64 -20.52
CA LEU A 495 -9.95 -10.27 -19.43
C LEU A 495 -10.89 -11.38 -19.91
N VAL A 496 -11.28 -11.35 -21.19
CA VAL A 496 -12.33 -12.23 -21.73
C VAL A 496 -11.86 -12.86 -23.03
N PRO A 497 -11.94 -14.19 -23.18
CA PRO A 497 -11.64 -14.84 -24.45
C PRO A 497 -12.72 -14.49 -25.48
N LEU A 498 -12.33 -13.80 -26.55
CA LEU A 498 -13.21 -13.46 -27.67
C LEU A 498 -13.36 -14.67 -28.59
N VAL A 499 -14.19 -15.62 -28.19
CA VAL A 499 -14.52 -16.84 -28.94
C VAL A 499 -16.03 -16.91 -29.08
N ASP A 500 -16.51 -17.17 -30.30
CA ASP A 500 -17.94 -17.41 -30.54
C ASP A 500 -18.36 -18.74 -29.89
N CYS A 501 -19.22 -18.62 -28.89
CA CYS A 501 -19.80 -19.71 -28.11
C CYS A 501 -21.33 -19.73 -28.24
N SER A 502 -21.91 -19.08 -29.25
CA SER A 502 -23.37 -18.94 -29.41
C SER A 502 -24.10 -20.26 -29.59
N SER A 503 -23.47 -21.26 -30.22
CA SER A 503 -23.99 -22.63 -30.37
C SER A 503 -24.22 -23.34 -29.04
N ALA A 504 -23.50 -22.98 -27.97
CA ALA A 504 -23.61 -23.62 -26.66
C ALA A 504 -25.01 -23.49 -26.04
N VAL A 505 -25.80 -22.49 -26.43
CA VAL A 505 -27.19 -22.30 -25.97
C VAL A 505 -28.10 -23.47 -26.40
N HIS A 506 -27.78 -24.11 -27.53
CA HIS A 506 -28.53 -25.26 -28.05
C HIS A 506 -27.97 -26.60 -27.54
N ASP A 507 -26.66 -26.67 -27.29
CA ASP A 507 -25.97 -27.91 -26.94
C ASP A 507 -25.94 -28.19 -25.42
N ARG A 508 -26.11 -27.15 -24.59
CA ARG A 508 -25.99 -27.24 -23.12
C ARG A 508 -27.27 -26.82 -22.39
N ASN A 509 -27.76 -27.72 -21.55
CA ASN A 509 -28.94 -27.48 -20.71
C ASN A 509 -28.61 -26.95 -19.30
N ASP A 510 -27.32 -26.90 -18.93
CA ASP A 510 -26.83 -26.54 -17.59
C ASP A 510 -26.47 -25.05 -17.44
N LEU A 511 -26.79 -24.22 -18.43
CA LEU A 511 -26.51 -22.79 -18.42
C LEU A 511 -27.55 -22.00 -17.60
N THR A 512 -27.07 -21.07 -16.78
CA THR A 512 -27.90 -20.04 -16.15
C THR A 512 -28.48 -19.07 -17.20
N GLN A 513 -29.50 -18.31 -16.83
CA GLN A 513 -30.10 -17.32 -17.75
C GLN A 513 -29.07 -16.30 -18.23
N VAL A 514 -28.23 -15.79 -17.33
CA VAL A 514 -27.16 -14.84 -17.65
C VAL A 514 -26.14 -15.46 -18.62
N GLU A 515 -25.72 -16.70 -18.38
CA GLU A 515 -24.78 -17.38 -19.28
C GLU A 515 -25.39 -17.64 -20.66
N ARG A 516 -26.70 -17.92 -20.77
CA ARG A 516 -27.38 -18.06 -22.06
C ARG A 516 -27.37 -16.75 -22.83
N GLU A 517 -27.69 -15.64 -22.18
CA GLU A 517 -27.64 -14.31 -22.79
C GLU A 517 -26.21 -13.95 -23.25
N MET A 518 -25.20 -14.24 -22.42
CA MET A 518 -23.80 -14.02 -22.78
C MET A 518 -23.32 -14.90 -23.94
N CYS A 519 -23.66 -16.19 -23.94
CA CYS A 519 -23.30 -17.08 -25.04
C CYS A 519 -23.96 -16.62 -26.34
N SER A 520 -25.25 -16.27 -26.30
CA SER A 520 -25.94 -15.72 -27.47
C SER A 520 -25.28 -14.45 -27.99
N ALA A 521 -24.87 -13.55 -27.09
CA ALA A 521 -24.20 -12.30 -27.45
C ALA A 521 -22.81 -12.51 -28.09
N SER A 522 -22.14 -13.64 -27.81
CA SER A 522 -20.80 -13.91 -28.35
C SER A 522 -20.73 -14.03 -29.88
N ALA A 523 -21.87 -14.23 -30.57
CA ALA A 523 -21.95 -14.20 -32.02
C ALA A 523 -21.53 -12.82 -32.61
N GLU A 524 -21.72 -11.73 -31.86
CA GLU A 524 -21.36 -10.37 -32.29
C GLU A 524 -19.85 -10.07 -32.15
N PHE A 525 -19.04 -11.00 -31.66
CA PHE A 525 -17.59 -10.76 -31.55
C PHE A 525 -16.92 -10.56 -32.91
N GLU A 526 -17.39 -11.24 -33.96
CA GLU A 526 -16.90 -11.02 -35.32
C GLU A 526 -17.20 -9.58 -35.79
N ASP A 527 -18.44 -9.13 -35.60
CA ASP A 527 -18.87 -7.76 -35.92
C ASP A 527 -18.05 -6.71 -35.15
N PHE A 528 -17.80 -6.95 -33.86
CA PHE A 528 -16.96 -6.07 -33.05
C PHE A 528 -15.55 -5.94 -33.62
N VAL A 529 -14.89 -7.06 -33.96
CA VAL A 529 -13.52 -7.05 -34.48
C VAL A 529 -13.45 -6.37 -35.84
N LEU A 530 -14.41 -6.65 -36.74
CA LEU A 530 -14.49 -6.02 -38.05
C LEU A 530 -14.69 -4.49 -37.93
N GLN A 531 -15.67 -4.06 -37.14
CA GLN A 531 -15.92 -2.63 -36.94
C GLN A 531 -14.74 -1.93 -36.23
N PHE A 532 -14.07 -2.60 -35.29
CA PHE A 532 -12.87 -2.08 -34.67
C PHE A 532 -11.74 -1.89 -35.69
N MET A 533 -11.50 -2.90 -36.55
CA MET A 533 -10.48 -2.81 -37.60
C MET A 533 -10.80 -1.69 -38.60
N ASP A 534 -12.06 -1.56 -39.03
CA ASP A 534 -12.48 -0.47 -39.92
C ASP A 534 -12.17 0.91 -39.31
N ARG A 535 -12.37 1.07 -38.00
CA ARG A 535 -12.07 2.32 -37.28
C ARG A 535 -10.56 2.59 -37.17
N VAL A 536 -9.76 1.55 -36.98
CA VAL A 536 -8.29 1.66 -36.90
C VAL A 536 -7.67 1.93 -38.27
N LEU A 537 -8.23 1.33 -39.32
CA LEU A 537 -7.77 1.46 -40.70
C LEU A 537 -8.34 2.71 -41.40
N TRP A 538 -9.29 3.42 -40.77
CA TRP A 538 -9.88 4.62 -41.32
C TRP A 538 -8.81 5.71 -41.55
N ARG A 539 -8.49 5.94 -42.83
CA ARG A 539 -7.35 6.70 -43.42
C ARG A 539 -6.05 5.91 -43.68
N PHE A 540 -6.15 4.85 -44.48
CA PHE A 540 -5.30 4.73 -45.66
C PHE A 540 -6.07 5.11 -46.93
#